data_AF-N8UX13-F1
#
_entry.id   AF-N8UX13-F1
#
_cell.length_a   1.000
_cell.length_b   1.000
_cell.length_c   1.000
_cell.angle_alpha   90.00
_cell.angle_beta   90.00
_cell.angle_gamma   90.00
#
_symmetry.space_group_name_H-M   'P 1'
#
loop_
_entity.id
_entity.type
_entity.pdbx_description
1 polymer ?
#
loop_
_entity_poly.entity_id
_entity_poly.type
_entity_poly.pdbx_seq_one_letter_code
_entity_poly.pdbx_strand_id
1 'polypeptide(L)'
;MKNNFNKSLIFLIVVPLLSCSLLEQKTCIHNFNKRVIELSHDLKVQQAINRIENKTFCGNLTYTEFYNHIDVLLADLNETQKQDFYITLFFAEFHRNENGGEYIEFLTKNNVNIYKQYKLKMTDQKLLDKMKYTDEEWLNIKALGEMLH
;
A
#
# COMPACT_ATOMS: atom_id res chain seq x y z
N MET A 1 1.62 -53.11 -5.82
CA MET A 1 0.97 -53.19 -4.49
C MET A 1 1.53 -52.11 -3.59
N LYS A 2 0.61 -51.26 -3.08
CA LYS A 2 0.69 -50.36 -1.91
C LYS A 2 1.77 -49.26 -1.87
N ASN A 3 1.30 -48.08 -2.29
CA ASN A 3 1.61 -46.76 -1.74
C ASN A 3 1.97 -46.79 -0.25
N ASN A 4 2.97 -46.01 0.14
CA ASN A 4 3.06 -45.36 1.45
C ASN A 4 3.75 -44.01 1.25
N PHE A 5 3.06 -43.06 0.61
CA PHE A 5 3.38 -41.66 0.82
C PHE A 5 2.98 -41.32 2.25
N ASN A 6 4.00 -41.14 3.08
CA ASN A 6 3.86 -40.71 4.46
C ASN A 6 3.08 -39.38 4.48
N LYS A 7 1.83 -39.45 4.92
CA LYS A 7 0.98 -38.28 5.22
C LYS A 7 1.60 -37.54 6.40
N SER A 8 2.60 -36.70 6.12
CA SER A 8 2.94 -35.64 7.05
C SER A 8 1.79 -34.64 6.98
N LEU A 9 0.97 -34.61 8.03
CA LEU A 9 -0.11 -33.64 8.18
C LEU A 9 0.51 -32.24 8.06
N ILE A 10 0.27 -31.59 6.93
CA ILE A 10 0.34 -30.13 6.83
C ILE A 10 -0.76 -29.64 7.76
N PHE A 11 -0.38 -29.26 8.98
CA PHE A 11 -1.22 -28.42 9.82
C PHE A 11 -1.41 -27.10 9.07
N LEU A 12 -2.43 -27.05 8.23
CA LEU A 12 -3.07 -25.81 7.82
C LEU A 12 -3.65 -25.21 9.10
N ILE A 13 -2.82 -24.43 9.80
CA ILE A 13 -3.32 -23.42 10.72
C ILE A 13 -4.06 -22.44 9.81
N VAL A 14 -5.36 -22.68 9.63
CA VAL A 14 -6.28 -21.65 9.17
C VAL A 14 -6.23 -20.61 10.28
N VAL A 15 -5.36 -19.62 10.13
CA VAL A 15 -5.43 -18.40 10.92
C VAL A 15 -6.85 -17.91 10.70
N PRO A 16 -7.67 -17.72 11.75
CA PRO A 16 -8.98 -17.17 11.56
C PRO A 16 -8.77 -15.86 10.79
N LEU A 17 -9.49 -15.69 9.69
CA LEU A 17 -9.70 -14.37 9.09
C LEU A 17 -10.34 -13.52 10.18
N LEU A 18 -9.52 -12.99 11.09
CA LEU A 18 -9.94 -12.03 12.07
C LEU A 18 -10.39 -10.86 11.23
N SER A 19 -11.70 -10.72 11.10
CA SER A 19 -12.33 -9.50 10.62
C SER A 19 -11.66 -8.36 11.36
N CYS A 20 -10.96 -7.48 10.62
CA CYS A 20 -10.36 -6.27 11.18
C CYS A 20 -11.40 -5.62 12.09
N SER A 21 -11.08 -5.46 13.38
CA SER A 21 -12.03 -4.89 14.33
C SER A 21 -12.41 -3.48 13.89
N LEU A 22 -13.61 -3.03 14.26
CA LEU A 22 -14.04 -1.66 13.93
C LEU A 22 -13.05 -0.60 14.44
N LEU A 23 -12.34 -0.90 15.53
CA LEU A 23 -11.33 -0.02 16.10
C LEU A 23 -10.05 0.01 15.24
N GLU A 24 -9.57 -1.16 14.79
CA GLU A 24 -8.42 -1.26 13.89
C GLU A 24 -8.70 -0.59 12.55
N GLN A 25 -9.88 -0.80 11.97
CA GLN A 25 -10.29 -0.14 10.75
C GLN A 25 -10.28 1.39 10.89
N LYS A 26 -10.89 1.94 11.97
CA LYS A 26 -10.88 3.38 12.22
C LYS A 26 -9.47 3.93 12.41
N THR A 27 -8.60 3.17 13.10
CA THR A 27 -7.21 3.56 13.33
C THR A 27 -6.42 3.59 12.03
N CYS A 28 -6.61 2.58 11.17
CA CYS A 28 -6.02 2.54 9.84
C CYS A 28 -6.48 3.73 8.98
N ILE A 29 -7.79 4.00 8.90
CA ILE A 29 -8.32 5.14 8.11
C ILE A 29 -7.74 6.46 8.62
N HIS A 30 -7.65 6.63 9.94
CA HIS A 30 -7.07 7.82 10.54
C HIS A 30 -5.59 7.98 10.17
N ASN A 31 -4.79 6.91 10.32
CA ASN A 31 -3.37 6.94 10.00
C ASN A 31 -3.12 7.16 8.51
N PHE A 32 -3.88 6.50 7.65
CA PHE A 32 -3.83 6.68 6.19
C PHE A 32 -4.05 8.14 5.82
N ASN A 33 -5.19 8.73 6.22
CA ASN A 33 -5.50 10.13 5.90
C ASN A 33 -4.44 11.10 6.44
N LYS A 34 -3.95 10.85 7.66
CA LYS A 34 -2.88 11.65 8.25
C LYS A 34 -1.60 11.58 7.42
N ARG A 35 -1.17 10.37 7.03
CA ARG A 35 0.03 10.17 6.20
C ARG A 35 -0.13 10.84 4.83
N VAL A 36 -1.29 10.72 4.19
CA VAL A 36 -1.58 11.38 2.90
C VAL A 36 -1.36 12.90 2.97
N ILE A 37 -1.87 13.56 4.01
CA ILE A 37 -1.73 15.01 4.19
C ILE A 37 -0.27 15.44 4.38
N GLU A 38 0.53 14.63 5.08
CA GLU A 38 1.94 14.94 5.33
C GLU A 38 2.83 14.57 4.13
N LEU A 39 2.47 13.54 3.36
CA LEU A 39 3.27 13.01 2.26
C LEU A 39 3.09 13.78 0.95
N SER A 40 1.91 14.35 0.71
CA SER A 40 1.62 15.17 -0.47
C SER A 40 1.02 16.50 -0.04
N HIS A 41 1.57 17.61 -0.54
CA HIS A 41 1.00 18.95 -0.35
C HIS A 41 0.12 19.39 -1.53
N ASP A 42 -0.05 18.56 -2.56
CA ASP A 42 -0.89 18.86 -3.71
C ASP A 42 -2.35 18.51 -3.40
N LEU A 43 -3.22 19.52 -3.37
CA LEU A 43 -4.63 19.35 -3.03
C LEU A 43 -5.37 18.43 -4.01
N LYS A 44 -5.01 18.41 -5.30
CA LYS A 44 -5.65 17.52 -6.27
C LYS A 44 -5.25 16.08 -6.02
N VAL A 45 -3.98 15.83 -5.68
CA VAL A 45 -3.50 14.50 -5.31
C VAL A 45 -4.19 14.00 -4.05
N GLN A 46 -4.24 14.82 -2.99
CA GLN A 46 -4.97 14.48 -1.77
C GLN A 46 -6.45 14.19 -2.05
N GLN A 47 -7.11 15.01 -2.88
CA GLN A 47 -8.50 14.78 -3.25
C GLN A 47 -8.69 13.48 -4.02
N ALA A 48 -7.81 13.16 -4.97
CA ALA A 48 -7.86 11.91 -5.72
C ALA A 48 -7.71 10.70 -4.78
N ILE A 49 -6.76 10.75 -3.84
CA ILE A 49 -6.55 9.66 -2.87
C ILE A 49 -7.76 9.52 -1.92
N ASN A 50 -8.34 10.64 -1.47
CA ASN A 50 -9.52 10.63 -0.59
C ASN A 50 -10.79 10.11 -1.27
N ARG A 51 -10.85 10.03 -2.61
CA ARG A 51 -11.97 9.41 -3.34
C ARG A 51 -11.94 7.89 -3.23
N ILE A 52 -10.82 7.29 -2.84
CA ILE A 52 -10.76 5.85 -2.74
C ILE A 52 -11.53 5.40 -1.49
N GLU A 53 -12.28 4.30 -1.61
CA GLU A 53 -13.09 3.80 -0.52
C GLU A 53 -12.22 3.27 0.63
N ASN A 54 -11.98 4.13 1.62
CA ASN A 54 -11.15 3.84 2.80
C ASN A 54 -11.60 2.60 3.60
N LYS A 55 -12.87 2.20 3.47
CA LYS A 55 -13.39 0.95 4.07
C LYS A 55 -12.82 -0.30 3.40
N THR A 56 -12.55 -0.22 2.09
CA THR A 56 -11.93 -1.28 1.30
C THR A 56 -10.44 -1.38 1.63
N PHE A 57 -9.76 -0.23 1.85
CA PHE A 57 -8.34 -0.20 2.20
C PHE A 57 -7.98 -0.74 3.58
N CYS A 58 -8.78 -0.37 4.58
CA CYS A 58 -8.56 -0.70 5.97
C CYS A 58 -9.39 -1.90 6.45
N GLY A 59 -10.04 -2.59 5.51
CA GLY A 59 -10.85 -3.78 5.75
C GLY A 59 -10.16 -5.05 5.24
N ASN A 60 -10.93 -6.13 5.11
CA ASN A 60 -10.43 -7.43 4.67
C ASN A 60 -10.60 -7.65 3.14
N LEU A 61 -10.89 -6.59 2.38
CA LEU A 61 -11.10 -6.68 0.94
C LEU A 61 -9.81 -6.39 0.20
N THR A 62 -9.58 -7.10 -0.90
CA THR A 62 -8.41 -6.93 -1.78
C THR A 62 -8.46 -5.57 -2.50
N TYR A 63 -7.31 -5.04 -2.87
CA TYR A 63 -7.21 -3.76 -3.60
C TYR A 63 -7.67 -3.83 -5.07
N THR A 64 -8.27 -4.95 -5.48
CA THR A 64 -8.85 -5.16 -6.81
C THR A 64 -9.72 -3.98 -7.26
N GLU A 65 -10.56 -3.46 -6.38
CA GLU A 65 -11.46 -2.36 -6.73
C GLU A 65 -10.72 -1.03 -6.96
N PHE A 66 -9.64 -0.80 -6.23
CA PHE A 66 -8.75 0.34 -6.47
C PHE A 66 -8.13 0.25 -7.87
N TYR A 67 -7.59 -0.91 -8.24
CA TYR A 67 -6.96 -1.09 -9.55
C TYR A 67 -7.96 -0.96 -10.71
N ASN A 68 -9.21 -1.40 -10.52
CA ASN A 68 -10.28 -1.25 -11.53
C ASN A 68 -10.67 0.22 -11.78
N HIS A 69 -10.50 1.09 -10.78
CA HIS A 69 -10.94 2.49 -10.85
C HIS A 69 -9.78 3.49 -10.98
N ILE A 70 -8.54 3.01 -11.19
CA ILE A 70 -7.35 3.87 -11.19
C ILE A 70 -7.44 4.99 -12.23
N ASP A 71 -7.94 4.72 -13.43
CA ASP A 71 -8.08 5.73 -14.49
C ASP A 71 -9.00 6.88 -14.08
N VAL A 72 -10.07 6.57 -13.34
CA VAL A 72 -11.02 7.56 -12.83
C VAL A 72 -10.37 8.43 -11.76
N LEU A 73 -9.54 7.83 -10.89
CA LEU A 73 -8.81 8.56 -9.85
C LEU A 73 -7.75 9.50 -10.43
N LEU A 74 -7.15 9.12 -11.56
CA LEU A 74 -6.05 9.86 -12.20
C LEU A 74 -6.50 10.85 -13.29
N ALA A 75 -7.77 10.84 -13.69
CA ALA A 75 -8.28 11.59 -14.85
C ALA A 75 -7.96 13.09 -14.82
N ASP A 76 -7.98 13.70 -13.63
CA ASP A 76 -7.77 15.15 -13.44
C ASP A 76 -6.32 15.53 -13.08
N LEU A 77 -5.41 14.54 -13.03
CA LEU A 77 -4.03 14.71 -12.60
C LEU A 77 -3.09 14.81 -13.82
N ASN A 78 -2.14 15.74 -13.77
CA ASN A 78 -1.02 15.74 -14.70
C ASN A 78 0.03 14.68 -14.33
N GLU A 79 1.02 14.42 -15.19
CA GLU A 79 2.02 13.37 -14.97
C GLU A 79 2.81 13.52 -13.66
N THR A 80 3.17 14.74 -13.27
CA THR A 80 3.84 15.01 -11.99
C THR A 80 2.93 14.66 -10.80
N GLN A 81 1.64 15.00 -10.91
CA GLN A 81 0.65 14.70 -9.89
C GLN A 81 0.33 13.20 -9.80
N LYS A 82 0.29 12.48 -10.94
CA LYS A 82 0.15 11.02 -10.95
C LYS A 82 1.32 10.35 -10.25
N GLN A 83 2.53 10.82 -10.51
CA GLN A 83 3.74 10.34 -9.82
C GLN A 83 3.66 10.59 -8.31
N ASP A 84 3.24 11.78 -7.89
CA ASP A 84 3.05 12.10 -6.47
C ASP A 84 1.92 11.26 -5.82
N PHE A 85 0.85 10.99 -6.57
CA PHE A 85 -0.24 10.10 -6.16
C PHE A 85 0.30 8.69 -5.84
N TYR A 86 1.02 8.07 -6.79
CA TYR A 86 1.52 6.70 -6.61
C TYR A 86 2.55 6.59 -5.49
N ILE A 87 3.47 7.54 -5.37
CA ILE A 87 4.46 7.50 -4.29
C ILE A 87 3.82 7.81 -2.93
N THR A 88 2.78 8.64 -2.88
CA THR A 88 2.04 8.91 -1.65
C THR A 88 1.30 7.66 -1.19
N LEU A 89 0.63 6.94 -2.08
CA LEU A 89 -0.04 5.68 -1.73
C LEU A 89 0.95 4.62 -1.21
N PHE A 90 2.11 4.49 -1.85
CA PHE A 90 3.18 3.57 -1.41
C PHE A 90 3.53 3.80 0.07
N PHE A 91 3.89 5.03 0.42
CA PHE A 91 4.27 5.37 1.79
C PHE A 91 3.07 5.43 2.76
N ALA A 92 1.88 5.78 2.30
CA ALA A 92 0.73 5.90 3.18
C ALA A 92 0.27 4.53 3.72
N GLU A 93 0.13 3.53 2.86
CA GLU A 93 -0.44 2.21 3.25
C GLU A 93 0.00 1.03 2.38
N PHE A 94 0.29 1.24 1.09
CA PHE A 94 0.53 0.16 0.12
C PHE A 94 1.89 -0.54 0.27
N HIS A 95 2.61 -0.31 1.35
CA HIS A 95 3.81 -1.07 1.72
C HIS A 95 3.49 -2.23 2.68
N ARG A 96 2.23 -2.43 3.08
CA ARG A 96 1.87 -3.43 4.10
C ARG A 96 1.48 -4.78 3.48
N ASN A 97 1.95 -5.88 4.09
CA ASN A 97 1.54 -7.27 3.81
C ASN A 97 1.65 -7.67 2.33
N GLU A 98 0.87 -8.68 1.91
CA GLU A 98 0.77 -9.16 0.52
C GLU A 98 0.39 -8.05 -0.47
N ASN A 99 -0.37 -7.05 0.00
CA ASN A 99 -0.77 -5.90 -0.80
C ASN A 99 0.42 -5.09 -1.33
N GLY A 100 1.55 -5.09 -0.61
CA GLY A 100 2.76 -4.42 -1.08
C GLY A 100 3.35 -5.06 -2.33
N GLY A 101 3.34 -6.40 -2.39
CA GLY A 101 3.76 -7.13 -3.59
C GLY A 101 2.84 -6.85 -4.78
N GLU A 102 1.51 -6.92 -4.57
CA GLU A 102 0.51 -6.62 -5.60
C GLU A 102 0.65 -5.19 -6.15
N TYR A 103 0.95 -4.23 -5.29
CA TYR A 103 1.17 -2.85 -5.71
C TYR A 103 2.41 -2.67 -6.58
N ILE A 104 3.55 -3.28 -6.19
CA ILE A 104 4.76 -3.27 -7.01
C ILE A 104 4.49 -3.92 -8.37
N GLU A 105 3.83 -5.08 -8.39
CA GLU A 105 3.45 -5.74 -9.64
C GLU A 105 2.56 -4.87 -10.53
N PHE A 106 1.59 -4.18 -9.95
CA PHE A 106 0.72 -3.24 -10.67
C PHE A 106 1.54 -2.11 -11.31
N LEU A 107 2.45 -1.49 -10.55
CA LEU A 107 3.30 -0.41 -11.06
C LEU A 107 4.17 -0.90 -12.23
N THR A 108 4.79 -2.08 -12.08
CA THR A 108 5.62 -2.68 -13.13
C THR A 108 4.81 -3.01 -14.39
N LYS A 109 3.65 -3.66 -14.25
CA LYS A 109 2.77 -4.02 -15.38
C LYS A 109 2.31 -2.80 -16.18
N ASN A 110 2.16 -1.65 -15.52
CA ASN A 110 1.69 -0.40 -16.12
C ASN A 110 2.82 0.59 -16.46
N ASN A 111 4.10 0.17 -16.38
CA ASN A 111 5.27 1.02 -16.64
C ASN A 111 5.31 2.31 -15.79
N VAL A 112 4.78 2.27 -14.58
CA VAL A 112 4.81 3.39 -13.64
C VAL A 112 6.09 3.32 -12.81
N ASN A 113 7.07 4.18 -13.13
CA ASN A 113 8.32 4.27 -12.37
C ASN A 113 8.24 5.39 -11.33
N ILE A 114 8.26 5.03 -10.04
CA ILE A 114 8.30 5.95 -8.89
C ILE A 114 9.63 5.91 -8.11
N TYR A 115 10.66 5.20 -8.62
CA TYR A 115 11.89 4.91 -7.88
C TYR A 115 12.65 6.18 -7.47
N LYS A 116 12.72 7.18 -8.36
CA LYS A 116 13.38 8.46 -8.06
C LYS A 116 12.70 9.17 -6.88
N GLN A 117 11.36 9.19 -6.87
CA GLN A 117 10.54 9.80 -5.83
C GLN A 117 10.66 9.03 -4.52
N TYR A 118 10.72 7.70 -4.58
CA TYR A 118 11.03 6.84 -3.43
C TYR A 118 12.36 7.23 -2.80
N LYS A 119 13.46 7.29 -3.58
CA LYS A 119 14.78 7.68 -3.07
C LYS A 119 14.77 9.05 -2.43
N LEU A 120 14.08 10.02 -3.03
CA LEU A 120 13.95 11.37 -2.47
C LEU A 120 13.23 11.35 -1.11
N LYS A 121 12.07 10.69 -1.00
CA LYS A 121 11.34 10.58 0.27
C LYS A 121 12.15 9.84 1.34
N MET A 122 12.88 8.79 0.97
CA MET A 122 13.75 8.04 1.89
C MET A 122 14.91 8.88 2.45
N THR A 123 15.26 10.00 1.83
CA THR A 123 16.28 10.93 2.36
C THR A 123 15.71 12.00 3.29
N ASP A 124 14.38 12.16 3.34
CA ASP A 124 13.72 13.14 4.21
C ASP A 124 13.35 12.50 5.56
N GLN A 125 14.34 12.38 6.45
CA GLN A 125 14.13 11.79 7.77
C GLN A 125 13.05 12.52 8.57
N LYS A 126 12.95 13.84 8.44
CA LYS A 126 11.95 14.65 9.15
C LYS A 126 10.54 14.29 8.71
N LEU A 127 10.31 14.09 7.41
CA LEU A 127 9.03 13.62 6.89
C LEU A 127 8.73 12.20 7.40
N LEU A 128 9.70 11.30 7.32
CA LEU A 128 9.52 9.89 7.69
C LEU A 128 9.23 9.72 9.20
N ASP A 129 9.87 10.50 10.07
CA ASP A 129 9.64 10.47 11.52
C ASP A 129 8.18 10.83 11.87
N LYS A 130 7.53 11.70 11.09
CA LYS A 130 6.12 12.07 11.29
C LYS A 130 5.16 10.92 10.97
N MET A 131 5.57 9.98 10.11
CA MET A 131 4.73 8.87 9.66
C MET A 131 4.55 7.81 10.74
N LYS A 132 5.48 7.76 11.70
CA LYS A 132 5.49 6.82 12.83
C LYS A 132 5.31 5.37 12.37
N TYR A 133 6.08 4.95 11.37
CA TYR A 133 6.06 3.57 10.91
C TYR A 133 6.50 2.60 12.01
N THR A 134 5.90 1.42 12.05
CA THR A 134 6.41 0.30 12.84
C THR A 134 7.70 -0.26 12.23
N ASP A 135 8.45 -1.06 12.99
CA ASP A 135 9.65 -1.74 12.46
C ASP A 135 9.32 -2.65 11.27
N GLU A 136 8.15 -3.32 11.30
CA GLU A 136 7.66 -4.15 10.21
C GLU A 136 7.33 -3.32 8.96
N GLU A 137 6.60 -2.22 9.12
CA GLU A 137 6.31 -1.30 8.01
C GLU A 137 7.62 -0.78 7.38
N TRP A 138 8.61 -0.47 8.22
CA TRP A 138 9.93 -0.04 7.75
C TRP A 138 10.68 -1.09 6.93
N LEU A 139 10.64 -2.35 7.37
CA LEU A 139 11.24 -3.45 6.63
C LEU A 139 10.59 -3.60 5.25
N ASN A 140 9.25 -3.52 5.20
CA ASN A 140 8.53 -3.65 3.93
C ASN A 140 8.78 -2.47 2.99
N ILE A 141 8.77 -1.22 3.50
CA ILE A 141 9.08 -0.02 2.71
C ILE A 141 10.45 -0.17 2.03
N LYS A 142 11.45 -0.65 2.76
CA LYS A 142 12.81 -0.85 2.21
C LYS A 142 12.84 -1.96 1.18
N ALA A 143 12.30 -3.13 1.52
CA ALA A 143 12.32 -4.30 0.64
C ALA A 143 11.57 -4.05 -0.67
N LEU A 144 10.35 -3.52 -0.60
CA LEU A 144 9.54 -3.21 -1.79
C LEU A 144 10.14 -2.04 -2.58
N GLY A 145 10.73 -1.06 -1.90
CA GLY A 145 11.38 0.07 -2.55
C GLY A 145 12.62 -0.33 -3.37
N GLU A 146 13.31 -1.40 -3.00
CA GLU A 146 14.40 -1.99 -3.78
C GLU A 146 13.90 -2.71 -5.04
N MET A 147 12.68 -3.25 -5.01
CA MET A 147 12.05 -3.91 -6.17
C MET A 147 11.56 -2.92 -7.25
N LEU A 148 11.54 -1.62 -6.96
CA LEU A 148 11.20 -0.57 -7.94
C LEU A 148 12.33 -0.28 -8.94
N HIS A 149 13.53 -0.83 -8.73
CA HIS A 149 14.73 -0.58 -9.52
C HIS A 149 14.86 -1.52 -10.73
#